data_AF-A0A956FIU7-F1
#
_entry.id   AF-A0A956FIU7-F1
#
_cell.length_a   1.000
_cell.length_b   1.000
_cell.length_c   1.000
_cell.angle_alpha   90.00
_cell.angle_beta   90.00
_cell.angle_gamma   90.00
#
_symmetry.space_group_name_H-M   'P 1'
#
loop_
_entity.id
_entity.type
_entity.pdbx_description
1 polymer ?
#
loop_
_entity_poly.entity_id
_entity_poly.type
_entity_poly.pdbx_seq_one_letter_code
_entity_poly.pdbx_strand_id
1 'polypeptide(L)'
;MLEAEIAALRAQLDARASEADLVVLDDERVLQDVGIYRYHHPLENAAAYQERLSDLSRRIAELVKGGLAIEKSNMFTFDSSLAKGRKMTGSLAKLMLRAYNAEADNGLRSLRVGNVVTAKKRLEASRAAIAKLGKMMEMRISDEFHALRLEEVELTADFLMKKQEEKELEREEKARLREEKKVQAELVEERRRLDKERSHLMNALETLRARGASDPELESKLAVIDEAIAQNDYRAANIRAGYVYVISNRGAFGTDVVKIGLTRRLEPLDRVHELGGASVPFRFDVHALFFSEDAVGLEADLHREFAERRVNRANTRKEFFFVSPAEVKEVLASKVGSLLEFTEHAESTEYLQSVRYWPSRAKP
;
A
#
# COMPACT_ATOMS: atom_id res chain seq x y z
N MET A 1 -34.04 40.06 21.79
CA MET A 1 -33.02 39.27 22.52
C MET A 1 -32.74 37.94 21.83
N LEU A 2 -33.74 37.09 21.58
CA LEU A 2 -33.57 35.82 20.86
C LEU A 2 -32.96 35.94 19.46
N GLU A 3 -33.33 36.95 18.67
CA GLU A 3 -32.75 37.13 17.31
C GLU A 3 -31.27 37.52 17.34
N ALA A 4 -30.84 38.27 18.36
CA ALA A 4 -29.44 38.63 18.55
C ALA A 4 -28.62 37.42 19.02
N GLU A 5 -29.22 36.54 19.81
CA GLU A 5 -28.62 35.29 20.30
C GLU A 5 -28.50 34.25 19.17
N ILE A 6 -29.50 34.17 18.29
CA ILE A 6 -29.44 33.34 17.06
C ILE A 6 -28.39 33.88 16.08
N ALA A 7 -28.27 35.21 15.93
CA ALA A 7 -27.24 35.81 15.09
C ALA A 7 -25.82 35.58 15.66
N ALA A 8 -25.65 35.66 16.98
CA ALA A 8 -24.37 35.37 17.64
C ALA A 8 -23.98 33.89 17.52
N LEU A 9 -24.94 32.96 17.66
CA LEU A 9 -24.71 31.53 17.47
C LEU A 9 -24.38 31.18 16.00
N ARG A 10 -25.02 31.84 15.03
CA ARG A 10 -24.67 31.69 13.60
C ARG A 10 -23.28 32.24 13.30
N ALA A 11 -22.92 33.41 13.82
CA ALA A 11 -21.58 33.95 13.67
C ALA A 11 -20.49 33.07 14.33
N GLN A 12 -20.81 32.40 15.45
CA GLN A 12 -19.91 31.42 16.07
C GLN A 12 -19.79 30.10 15.29
N LEU A 13 -20.85 29.68 14.60
CA LEU A 13 -20.84 28.54 13.68
C LEU A 13 -20.02 28.86 12.42
N ASP A 14 -20.22 30.05 11.84
CA ASP A 14 -19.49 30.51 10.65
C ASP A 14 -18.00 30.77 10.97
N ALA A 15 -17.67 31.25 12.17
CA ALA A 15 -16.29 31.40 12.64
C ALA A 15 -15.61 30.06 12.97
N ARG A 16 -16.38 29.01 13.28
CA ARG A 16 -15.86 27.63 13.38
C ARG A 16 -15.71 26.99 12.01
N ALA A 17 -16.52 27.38 11.02
CA ALA A 17 -16.49 26.91 9.64
C ALA A 17 -15.34 27.49 8.79
N SER A 18 -14.21 27.88 9.39
CA SER A 18 -12.96 28.03 8.64
C SER A 18 -12.46 26.62 8.26
N GLU A 19 -12.97 26.15 7.14
CA GLU A 19 -13.09 24.77 6.62
C GLU A 19 -11.81 23.96 6.38
N ALA A 20 -10.61 24.46 6.64
CA ALA A 20 -9.40 23.66 6.40
C ALA A 20 -9.12 22.65 7.52
N ASP A 21 -9.38 23.00 8.79
CA ASP A 21 -9.07 22.13 9.95
C ASP A 21 -10.23 21.23 10.37
N LEU A 22 -11.49 21.65 10.14
CA LEU A 22 -12.66 20.83 10.48
C LEU A 22 -12.82 19.61 9.56
N VAL A 23 -12.53 19.76 8.27
CA VAL A 23 -12.61 18.66 7.30
C VAL A 23 -11.55 17.60 7.60
N VAL A 24 -10.35 17.99 8.02
CA VAL A 24 -9.29 17.05 8.43
C VAL A 24 -9.69 16.25 9.66
N LEU A 25 -10.34 16.89 10.64
CA LEU A 25 -10.84 16.22 11.85
C LEU A 25 -12.01 15.27 11.57
N ASP A 26 -12.90 15.61 10.64
CA ASP A 26 -14.02 14.75 10.27
C ASP A 26 -13.54 13.58 9.38
N ASP A 27 -12.63 13.83 8.44
CA ASP A 27 -12.00 12.78 7.63
C ASP A 27 -11.17 11.84 8.51
N GLU A 28 -10.39 12.32 9.47
CA GLU A 28 -9.66 11.44 10.39
C GLU A 28 -10.58 10.58 11.24
N ARG A 29 -11.73 11.12 11.65
CA ARG A 29 -12.71 10.39 12.44
C ARG A 29 -13.48 9.37 11.60
N VAL A 30 -13.84 9.74 10.36
CA VAL A 30 -14.44 8.84 9.37
C VAL A 30 -13.45 7.73 9.00
N LEU A 31 -12.18 8.06 8.78
CA LEU A 31 -11.09 7.12 8.53
C LEU A 31 -10.96 6.16 9.72
N GLN A 32 -10.94 6.65 10.96
CA GLN A 32 -10.93 5.79 12.15
C GLN A 32 -12.18 4.90 12.27
N ASP A 33 -13.36 5.41 11.90
CA ASP A 33 -14.63 4.67 11.92
C ASP A 33 -14.71 3.60 10.81
N VAL A 34 -14.05 3.79 9.67
CA VAL A 34 -13.88 2.75 8.62
C VAL A 34 -12.61 1.90 8.79
N GLY A 35 -11.84 2.12 9.85
CA GLY A 35 -10.66 1.33 10.21
C GLY A 35 -9.38 1.68 9.45
N ILE A 36 -9.23 2.93 9.02
CA ILE A 36 -7.97 3.51 8.55
C ILE A 36 -7.31 4.21 9.73
N TYR A 37 -6.40 3.50 10.37
CA TYR A 37 -5.62 3.96 11.50
C TYR A 37 -4.30 4.57 11.00
N ARG A 38 -3.96 5.76 11.50
CA ARG A 38 -2.64 6.39 11.28
C ARG A 38 -1.73 6.07 12.45
N TYR A 39 -0.43 5.92 12.18
CA TYR A 39 0.59 5.70 13.20
C TYR A 39 0.46 6.72 14.33
N HIS A 40 0.36 6.24 15.57
CA HIS A 40 0.38 7.12 16.74
C HIS A 40 1.82 7.39 17.19
N HIS A 41 2.71 6.40 17.04
CA HIS A 41 4.11 6.50 17.44
C HIS A 41 5.03 6.11 16.28
N PRO A 42 5.39 7.03 15.36
CA PRO A 42 6.18 6.69 14.17
C PRO A 42 7.63 6.33 14.54
N LEU A 43 7.86 5.08 14.95
CA LEU A 43 9.21 4.53 15.11
C LEU A 43 9.76 4.06 13.76
N GLU A 44 11.08 4.12 13.63
CA GLU A 44 11.78 3.93 12.36
C GLU A 44 11.59 2.52 11.77
N ASN A 45 11.55 1.49 12.61
CA ASN A 45 11.48 0.09 12.19
C ASN A 45 10.71 -0.79 13.18
N ALA A 46 10.32 -1.98 12.75
CA ALA A 46 9.62 -2.96 13.57
C ALA A 46 10.37 -3.36 14.85
N ALA A 47 11.72 -3.30 14.89
CA ALA A 47 12.50 -3.65 16.06
C ALA A 47 12.40 -2.60 17.19
N ALA A 48 12.37 -1.32 16.85
CA ALA A 48 12.17 -0.24 17.81
C ALA A 48 10.81 -0.35 18.53
N TYR A 49 9.76 -0.76 17.80
CA TYR A 49 8.46 -1.06 18.40
C TYR A 49 8.52 -2.25 19.36
N GLN A 50 9.29 -3.30 19.04
CA GLN A 50 9.45 -4.46 19.92
C GLN A 50 10.17 -4.11 21.24
N GLU A 51 11.19 -3.25 21.17
CA GLU A 51 11.87 -2.75 22.36
C GLU A 51 10.91 -1.96 23.25
N ARG A 52 10.13 -1.04 22.66
CA ARG A 52 9.15 -0.24 23.38
C ARG A 52 8.02 -1.10 23.97
N LEU A 53 7.53 -2.10 23.25
CA LEU A 53 6.56 -3.08 23.75
C LEU A 53 7.13 -3.91 24.92
N SER A 54 8.43 -4.22 24.88
CA SER A 54 9.12 -4.94 25.96
C SER A 54 9.26 -4.09 27.22
N ASP A 55 9.62 -2.81 27.08
CA ASP A 55 9.64 -1.86 28.20
C ASP A 55 8.24 -1.67 28.82
N LEU A 56 7.23 -1.52 27.97
CA LEU A 56 5.85 -1.40 28.40
C LEU A 56 5.37 -2.66 29.14
N SER A 57 5.70 -3.84 28.61
CA SER A 57 5.41 -5.13 29.27
C SER A 57 6.07 -5.23 30.65
N ARG A 58 7.29 -4.71 30.80
CA ARG A 58 7.99 -4.64 32.09
C ARG A 58 7.25 -3.73 33.07
N ARG A 59 6.86 -2.52 32.66
CA ARG A 59 6.11 -1.56 33.49
C ARG A 59 4.77 -2.13 33.96
N ILE A 60 4.03 -2.79 33.05
CA ILE A 60 2.79 -3.52 33.39
C ILE A 60 3.09 -4.59 34.45
N ALA A 61 4.12 -5.41 34.23
CA ALA A 61 4.47 -6.48 35.16
C ALA A 61 4.88 -5.95 36.55
N GLU A 62 5.55 -4.81 36.63
CA GLU A 62 5.93 -4.14 37.89
C GLU A 62 4.70 -3.68 38.67
N LEU A 63 3.73 -3.03 38.02
CA LEU A 63 2.46 -2.64 38.68
C LEU A 63 1.66 -3.85 39.17
N VAL A 64 1.63 -4.94 38.41
CA VAL A 64 0.96 -6.18 38.82
C VAL A 64 1.66 -6.82 40.02
N LYS A 65 3.00 -6.91 40.01
CA LYS A 65 3.80 -7.45 41.12
C LYS A 65 3.69 -6.59 42.38
N GLY A 66 3.66 -5.26 42.22
CA GLY A 66 3.46 -4.30 43.30
C GLY A 66 2.04 -4.26 43.85
N GLY A 67 1.08 -4.92 43.19
CA GLY A 67 -0.33 -4.90 43.60
C GLY A 67 -1.02 -3.55 43.38
N LEU A 68 -0.47 -2.70 42.50
CA LEU A 68 -0.92 -1.34 42.19
C LEU A 68 -1.87 -1.28 40.99
N ALA A 69 -2.09 -2.40 40.30
CA ALA A 69 -3.01 -2.48 39.16
C ALA A 69 -4.50 -2.31 39.55
N ILE A 70 -4.84 -2.54 40.81
CA ILE A 70 -6.19 -2.35 41.35
C ILE A 70 -6.11 -1.48 42.60
N GLU A 71 -6.78 -0.34 42.51
CA GLU A 71 -7.06 0.50 43.66
C GLU A 71 -8.17 -0.14 44.49
N LYS A 72 -7.96 -0.21 45.80
CA LYS A 72 -8.90 -0.79 46.75
C LYS A 72 -8.77 -0.11 48.11
N SER A 73 -9.87 -0.02 48.84
CA SER A 73 -9.85 0.46 50.23
C SER A 73 -9.27 -0.58 51.18
N ASN A 74 -8.41 -0.14 52.11
CA ASN A 74 -7.85 -1.00 53.17
C ASN A 74 -8.72 -1.05 54.43
N MET A 75 -9.80 -0.27 54.47
CA MET A 75 -10.64 -0.08 55.66
C MET A 75 -11.80 -1.09 55.75
N PHE A 76 -11.96 -1.95 54.74
CA PHE A 76 -13.02 -2.95 54.71
C PHE A 76 -12.79 -4.05 55.75
N THR A 77 -13.74 -4.24 56.67
CA THR A 77 -13.77 -5.34 57.65
C THR A 77 -14.66 -6.47 57.16
N PHE A 78 -14.20 -7.71 57.30
CA PHE A 78 -15.04 -8.90 57.11
C PHE A 78 -15.11 -9.67 58.42
N ASP A 79 -16.32 -9.99 58.90
CA ASP A 79 -16.51 -10.67 60.17
C ASP A 79 -15.77 -9.95 61.33
N SER A 80 -15.97 -8.63 61.40
CA SER A 80 -15.31 -7.71 62.34
C SER A 80 -13.77 -7.72 62.32
N SER A 81 -13.15 -8.29 61.27
CA SER A 81 -11.70 -8.39 61.13
C SER A 81 -11.19 -7.68 59.88
N LEU A 82 -10.30 -6.70 60.10
CA LEU A 82 -9.54 -6.04 59.03
C LEU A 82 -8.58 -6.99 58.31
N ALA A 83 -8.03 -7.99 59.01
CA ALA A 83 -7.14 -8.98 58.40
C ALA A 83 -7.90 -9.89 57.43
N LYS A 84 -9.08 -10.38 57.83
CA LYS A 84 -9.96 -11.17 56.94
C LYS A 84 -10.46 -10.32 55.76
N GLY A 85 -10.82 -9.05 56.01
CA GLY A 85 -11.21 -8.10 54.96
C GLY A 85 -10.11 -7.89 53.92
N ARG A 86 -8.87 -7.61 54.35
CA ARG A 86 -7.70 -7.47 53.45
C ARG A 86 -7.43 -8.73 52.61
N LYS A 87 -7.59 -9.93 53.19
CA LYS A 87 -7.44 -11.19 52.48
C LYS A 87 -8.52 -11.35 51.40
N MET A 88 -9.77 -11.02 51.73
CA MET A 88 -10.90 -11.09 50.80
C MET A 88 -10.75 -10.09 49.63
N THR A 89 -10.46 -8.82 49.93
CA THR A 89 -10.25 -7.79 48.88
C THR A 89 -9.04 -8.12 48.02
N GLY A 90 -7.98 -8.73 48.58
CA GLY A 90 -6.85 -9.25 47.82
C GLY A 90 -7.22 -10.35 46.83
N SER A 91 -8.05 -11.32 47.24
CA SER A 91 -8.54 -12.38 46.34
C SER A 91 -9.45 -11.84 45.25
N LEU A 92 -10.36 -10.92 45.59
CA LEU A 92 -11.26 -10.30 44.63
C LEU A 92 -10.50 -9.42 43.62
N ALA A 93 -9.48 -8.69 44.07
CA ALA A 93 -8.59 -7.92 43.18
C ALA A 93 -7.92 -8.85 42.17
N LYS A 94 -7.37 -9.99 42.60
CA LYS A 94 -6.77 -10.96 41.67
C LYS A 94 -7.77 -11.46 40.62
N LEU A 95 -9.03 -11.68 41.00
CA LEU A 95 -10.07 -12.11 40.07
C LEU A 95 -10.44 -11.00 39.06
N MET A 96 -10.64 -9.77 39.54
CA MET A 96 -10.91 -8.59 38.69
C MET A 96 -9.77 -8.34 37.71
N LEU A 97 -8.52 -8.43 38.18
CA LEU A 97 -7.34 -8.24 37.33
C LEU A 97 -7.25 -9.32 36.25
N ARG A 98 -7.54 -10.59 36.58
CA ARG A 98 -7.60 -11.67 35.57
C ARG A 98 -8.68 -11.41 34.52
N ALA A 99 -9.87 -10.96 34.94
CA ALA A 99 -10.95 -10.65 34.01
C ALA A 99 -10.56 -9.50 33.07
N TYR A 100 -9.98 -8.42 33.62
CA TYR A 100 -9.50 -7.29 32.83
C TYR A 100 -8.38 -7.70 31.86
N ASN A 101 -7.37 -8.44 32.33
CA ASN A 101 -6.27 -8.90 31.50
C ASN A 101 -6.73 -9.84 30.39
N ALA A 102 -7.68 -10.73 30.67
CA ALA A 102 -8.26 -11.61 29.64
C ALA A 102 -8.93 -10.79 28.52
N GLU A 103 -9.66 -9.73 28.89
CA GLU A 103 -10.28 -8.83 27.93
C GLU A 103 -9.25 -8.06 27.10
N ALA A 104 -8.22 -7.55 27.78
CA ALA A 104 -7.13 -6.84 27.15
C ALA A 104 -6.29 -7.72 26.20
N ASP A 105 -5.96 -8.94 26.61
CA ASP A 105 -5.23 -9.91 25.78
C ASP A 105 -6.07 -10.36 24.57
N ASN A 106 -7.38 -10.51 24.73
CA ASN A 106 -8.29 -10.77 23.61
C ASN A 106 -8.36 -9.60 22.64
N GLY A 107 -8.36 -8.37 23.16
CA GLY A 107 -8.24 -7.14 22.36
C GLY A 107 -6.98 -7.14 21.51
N LEU A 108 -5.83 -7.44 22.12
CA LEU A 108 -4.53 -7.50 21.41
C LEU A 108 -4.48 -8.64 20.38
N ARG A 109 -5.01 -9.84 20.70
CA ARG A 109 -5.03 -10.98 19.76
C ARG A 109 -5.91 -10.75 18.53
N SER A 110 -7.00 -10.00 18.71
CA SER A 110 -7.92 -9.65 17.64
C SER A 110 -7.57 -8.34 16.94
N LEU A 111 -6.47 -7.69 17.34
CA LEU A 111 -6.06 -6.40 16.82
C LEU A 111 -5.68 -6.53 15.33
N ARG A 112 -6.27 -5.65 14.53
CA ARG A 112 -5.99 -5.44 13.12
C ARG A 112 -5.69 -3.96 12.95
N VAL A 113 -4.96 -3.61 11.89
CA VAL A 113 -4.53 -2.22 11.62
C VAL A 113 -5.70 -1.22 11.77
N GLY A 114 -6.95 -1.59 11.47
CA GLY A 114 -8.09 -0.69 11.60
C GLY A 114 -8.93 -0.71 12.89
N ASN A 115 -8.75 -1.64 13.83
CA ASN A 115 -9.73 -1.82 14.92
C ASN A 115 -9.27 -1.29 16.29
N VAL A 116 -8.27 -0.40 16.30
CA VAL A 116 -7.68 0.17 17.52
C VAL A 116 -8.71 0.89 18.39
N VAL A 117 -9.55 1.73 17.78
CA VAL A 117 -10.61 2.46 18.49
C VAL A 117 -11.58 1.50 19.17
N THR A 118 -11.98 0.44 18.48
CA THR A 118 -12.86 -0.61 19.02
C THR A 118 -12.19 -1.34 20.18
N ALA A 119 -10.90 -1.67 20.07
CA ALA A 119 -10.14 -2.31 21.14
C ALA A 119 -10.05 -1.41 22.39
N LYS A 120 -9.77 -0.11 22.22
CA LYS A 120 -9.77 0.88 23.32
C LYS A 120 -11.15 0.99 23.99
N LYS A 121 -12.22 1.12 23.20
CA LYS A 121 -13.60 1.18 23.72
C LYS A 121 -13.97 -0.07 24.52
N ARG A 122 -13.52 -1.25 24.08
CA ARG A 122 -13.77 -2.52 24.77
C ARG A 122 -13.04 -2.60 26.11
N LEU A 123 -11.79 -2.12 26.16
CA LEU A 123 -11.03 -1.99 27.41
C LEU A 123 -11.71 -1.03 28.39
N GLU A 124 -12.16 0.13 27.92
CA GLU A 124 -12.86 1.10 28.76
C GLU A 124 -14.17 0.55 29.31
N ALA A 125 -14.95 -0.17 28.48
CA ALA A 125 -16.16 -0.85 28.93
C ALA A 125 -15.86 -1.91 30.00
N SER A 126 -14.78 -2.68 29.83
CA SER A 126 -14.33 -3.67 30.83
C SER A 126 -13.94 -3.01 32.15
N ARG A 127 -13.20 -1.90 32.09
CA ARG A 127 -12.83 -1.08 33.24
C ARG A 127 -14.08 -0.58 33.99
N ALA A 128 -15.04 -0.01 33.28
CA ALA A 128 -16.29 0.49 33.84
C ALA A 128 -17.13 -0.63 34.48
N ALA A 129 -17.20 -1.80 33.84
CA ALA A 129 -17.90 -2.97 34.37
C ALA A 129 -17.27 -3.46 35.68
N ILE A 130 -15.93 -3.53 35.74
CA ILE A 130 -15.20 -3.91 36.96
C ILE A 130 -15.42 -2.90 38.08
N ALA A 131 -15.36 -1.59 37.79
CA ALA A 131 -15.62 -0.55 38.77
C ALA A 131 -17.06 -0.61 39.31
N LYS A 132 -18.05 -0.94 38.46
CA LYS A 132 -19.45 -1.14 38.88
C LYS A 132 -19.60 -2.32 39.83
N LEU A 133 -18.94 -3.45 39.54
CA LEU A 133 -18.93 -4.65 40.41
C LEU A 133 -18.15 -4.40 41.72
N GLY A 134 -17.10 -3.58 41.66
CA GLY A 134 -16.24 -3.23 42.79
C GLY A 134 -16.75 -2.09 43.67
N LYS A 135 -17.88 -1.45 43.32
CA LYS A 135 -18.36 -0.21 43.96
C LYS A 135 -18.51 -0.31 45.48
N MET A 136 -19.03 -1.42 46.01
CA MET A 136 -19.23 -1.61 47.45
C MET A 136 -17.92 -1.64 48.25
N MET A 137 -16.81 -1.99 47.61
CA MET A 137 -15.49 -2.08 48.24
C MET A 137 -14.53 -1.00 47.71
N GLU A 138 -15.06 -0.03 46.97
CA GLU A 138 -14.30 1.04 46.31
C GLU A 138 -13.14 0.50 45.47
N MET A 139 -13.39 -0.62 44.78
CA MET A 139 -12.38 -1.28 43.95
C MET A 139 -12.49 -0.87 42.49
N ARG A 140 -11.36 -0.49 41.89
CA ARG A 140 -11.28 -0.14 40.46
C ARG A 140 -9.91 -0.45 39.88
N ILE A 141 -9.83 -0.58 38.56
CA ILE A 141 -8.55 -0.60 37.86
C ILE A 141 -7.91 0.78 37.98
N SER A 142 -6.62 0.83 38.36
CA SER A 142 -5.89 2.10 38.50
C SER A 142 -5.77 2.82 37.16
N ASP A 143 -5.75 4.16 37.21
CA ASP A 143 -5.59 4.99 36.00
C ASP A 143 -4.28 4.70 35.29
N GLU A 144 -3.19 4.56 36.05
CA GLU A 144 -1.85 4.27 35.52
C GLU A 144 -1.82 2.92 34.78
N PHE A 145 -2.37 1.86 35.38
CA PHE A 145 -2.39 0.54 34.75
C PHE A 145 -3.27 0.52 33.51
N HIS A 146 -4.41 1.21 33.55
CA HIS A 146 -5.29 1.32 32.40
C HIS A 146 -4.62 2.08 31.24
N ALA A 147 -3.95 3.19 31.53
CA ALA A 147 -3.21 3.98 30.55
C ALA A 147 -2.11 3.16 29.86
N LEU A 148 -1.36 2.35 30.61
CA LEU A 148 -0.35 1.44 30.01
C LEU A 148 -0.97 0.42 29.06
N ARG A 149 -2.15 -0.13 29.38
CA ARG A 149 -2.84 -1.08 28.50
C ARG A 149 -3.43 -0.41 27.26
N LEU A 150 -3.78 0.87 27.32
CA LEU A 150 -4.13 1.65 26.14
C LEU A 150 -2.90 1.92 25.26
N GLU A 151 -1.77 2.34 25.85
CA GLU A 151 -0.49 2.53 25.16
C GLU A 151 -0.04 1.22 24.49
N GLU A 152 -0.23 0.06 25.13
CA GLU A 152 0.05 -1.25 24.54
C GLU A 152 -0.77 -1.54 23.28
N VAL A 153 -2.06 -1.22 23.30
CA VAL A 153 -2.97 -1.43 22.16
C VAL A 153 -2.56 -0.53 21.00
N GLU A 154 -2.25 0.74 21.25
CA GLU A 154 -1.77 1.68 20.23
C GLU A 154 -0.45 1.22 19.63
N LEU A 155 0.53 0.91 20.47
CA LEU A 155 1.87 0.55 20.04
C LEU A 155 1.89 -0.79 19.29
N THR A 156 1.05 -1.75 19.71
CA THR A 156 0.87 -3.02 18.98
C THR A 156 0.25 -2.79 17.60
N ALA A 157 -0.69 -1.86 17.48
CA ALA A 157 -1.28 -1.52 16.18
C ALA A 157 -0.26 -0.88 15.24
N ASP A 158 0.51 0.08 15.74
CA ASP A 158 1.59 0.73 15.00
C ASP A 158 2.63 -0.31 14.54
N PHE A 159 3.03 -1.23 15.42
CA PHE A 159 3.93 -2.34 15.09
C PHE A 159 3.39 -3.22 13.96
N LEU A 160 2.10 -3.61 14.04
CA LEU A 160 1.47 -4.45 13.01
C LEU A 160 1.39 -3.73 11.66
N MET A 161 1.10 -2.43 11.67
CA MET A 161 1.09 -1.59 10.47
C MET A 161 2.49 -1.49 9.86
N LYS A 162 3.52 -1.22 10.68
CA LYS A 162 4.91 -1.13 10.21
C LYS A 162 5.41 -2.45 9.64
N LYS A 163 5.08 -3.56 10.29
CA LYS A 163 5.42 -4.90 9.81
C LYS A 163 4.72 -5.24 8.49
N GLN A 164 3.48 -4.79 8.31
CA GLN A 164 2.74 -4.95 7.07
C GLN A 164 3.39 -4.13 5.94
N GLU A 165 3.77 -2.88 6.22
CA GLU A 165 4.49 -2.00 5.30
C GLU A 165 5.83 -2.64 4.87
N GLU A 166 6.69 -3.04 5.82
CA GLU A 166 7.95 -3.72 5.54
C GLU A 166 7.78 -4.98 4.67
N LYS A 167 6.73 -5.78 4.95
CA LYS A 167 6.40 -6.98 4.17
C LYS A 167 5.94 -6.64 2.75
N GLU A 168 5.21 -5.54 2.56
CA GLU A 168 4.82 -5.07 1.24
C GLU A 168 6.02 -4.56 0.45
N LEU A 169 6.91 -3.80 1.08
CA LEU A 169 8.17 -3.34 0.48
C LEU A 169 9.03 -4.54 0.03
N GLU A 170 9.16 -5.57 0.88
CA GLU A 170 9.92 -6.80 0.55
C GLU A 170 9.29 -7.57 -0.62
N ARG A 171 7.95 -7.66 -0.67
CA ARG A 171 7.24 -8.30 -1.78
C ARG A 171 7.47 -7.56 -3.11
N GLU A 172 7.41 -6.23 -3.07
CA GLU A 172 7.65 -5.39 -4.24
C GLU A 172 9.10 -5.50 -4.73
N GLU A 173 10.07 -5.51 -3.81
CA GLU A 173 11.48 -5.72 -4.15
C GLU A 173 11.71 -7.10 -4.77
N LYS A 174 11.13 -8.16 -4.19
CA LYS A 174 11.19 -9.51 -4.77
C LYS A 174 10.54 -9.56 -6.16
N ALA A 175 9.44 -8.84 -6.37
CA ALA A 175 8.81 -8.75 -7.68
C ALA A 175 9.71 -8.03 -8.70
N ARG A 176 10.34 -6.92 -8.30
CA ARG A 176 11.31 -6.18 -9.13
C ARG A 176 12.51 -7.06 -9.51
N LEU A 177 13.11 -7.74 -8.55
CA LEU A 177 14.25 -8.65 -8.80
C LEU A 177 13.87 -9.82 -9.72
N ARG A 178 12.66 -10.36 -9.60
CA ARG A 178 12.15 -11.40 -10.51
C ARG A 178 12.00 -10.85 -11.93
N GLU A 179 11.46 -9.65 -12.08
CA GLU A 179 11.30 -9.00 -13.37
C GLU A 179 12.66 -8.71 -14.03
N GLU A 180 13.62 -8.17 -13.28
CA GLU A 180 14.98 -7.92 -13.77
C GLU A 180 15.66 -9.22 -14.23
N LYS A 181 15.49 -10.33 -13.50
CA LYS A 181 16.01 -11.64 -13.90
C LYS A 181 15.37 -12.16 -15.18
N LYS A 182 14.05 -11.96 -15.37
CA LYS A 182 13.37 -12.35 -16.61
C LYS A 182 13.89 -11.55 -17.80
N VAL A 183 14.00 -10.23 -17.66
CA VAL A 183 14.58 -9.35 -18.69
C VAL A 183 16.00 -9.80 -19.06
N GLN A 184 16.85 -10.08 -18.07
CA GLN A 184 18.21 -10.56 -18.33
C GLN A 184 18.21 -11.91 -19.07
N ALA A 185 17.34 -12.84 -18.68
CA ALA A 185 17.22 -14.13 -19.36
C ALA A 185 16.78 -13.97 -20.82
N GLU A 186 15.79 -13.13 -21.09
CA GLU A 186 15.32 -12.82 -22.44
C GLU A 186 16.40 -12.21 -23.31
N LEU A 187 17.14 -11.22 -22.80
CA LEU A 187 18.23 -10.59 -23.55
C LEU A 187 19.31 -11.61 -23.93
N VAL A 188 19.69 -12.48 -22.99
CA VAL A 188 20.69 -13.55 -23.22
C VAL A 188 20.19 -14.60 -24.22
N GLU A 189 18.93 -15.02 -24.10
CA GLU A 189 18.33 -15.99 -25.02
C GLU A 189 18.22 -15.42 -26.44
N GLU A 190 17.74 -14.19 -26.55
CA GLU A 190 17.64 -13.49 -27.83
C GLU A 190 19.01 -13.29 -28.47
N ARG A 191 20.02 -12.88 -27.69
CA ARG A 191 21.38 -12.76 -28.19
C ARG A 191 21.90 -14.09 -28.73
N ARG A 192 21.66 -15.19 -28.00
CA ARG A 192 22.05 -16.53 -28.45
C ARG A 192 21.34 -16.96 -29.73
N ARG A 193 20.07 -16.56 -29.92
CA ARG A 193 19.33 -16.80 -31.16
C ARG A 193 19.96 -16.03 -32.33
N LEU A 194 20.17 -14.73 -32.16
CA LEU A 194 20.76 -13.87 -33.18
C LEU A 194 22.18 -14.32 -33.57
N ASP A 195 23.02 -14.72 -32.61
CA ASP A 195 24.38 -15.22 -32.90
C ASP A 195 24.37 -16.50 -33.75
N LYS A 196 23.40 -17.41 -33.52
CA LYS A 196 23.23 -18.62 -34.33
C LYS A 196 22.78 -18.29 -35.75
N GLU A 197 21.80 -17.41 -35.89
CA GLU A 197 21.30 -16.97 -37.20
C GLU A 197 22.38 -16.24 -37.99
N ARG A 198 23.11 -15.33 -37.33
CA ARG A 198 24.28 -14.65 -37.89
C ARG A 198 25.33 -15.63 -38.41
N SER A 199 25.71 -16.62 -37.59
CA SER A 199 26.67 -17.66 -37.99
C SER A 199 26.19 -18.46 -39.21
N HIS A 200 24.90 -18.82 -39.25
CA HIS A 200 24.32 -19.54 -40.38
C HIS A 200 24.36 -18.71 -41.67
N LEU A 201 23.96 -17.43 -41.61
CA LEU A 201 24.02 -16.51 -42.75
C LEU A 201 25.46 -16.28 -43.24
N MET A 202 26.40 -16.10 -42.31
CA MET A 202 27.82 -15.93 -42.65
C MET A 202 28.38 -17.16 -43.40
N ASN A 203 28.10 -18.38 -42.92
CA ASN A 203 28.55 -19.61 -43.57
C ASN A 203 27.93 -19.77 -44.98
N ALA A 204 26.65 -19.40 -45.13
CA ALA A 204 25.95 -19.44 -46.42
C ALA A 204 26.58 -18.43 -47.42
N LEU A 205 26.84 -17.20 -46.98
CA LEU A 205 27.50 -16.17 -47.78
C LEU A 205 28.93 -16.56 -48.16
N GLU A 206 29.70 -17.15 -47.25
CA GLU A 206 31.06 -17.62 -47.54
C GLU A 206 31.05 -18.72 -48.60
N THR A 207 30.11 -19.66 -48.52
CA THR A 207 29.93 -20.73 -49.51
C THR A 207 29.54 -20.18 -50.88
N LEU A 208 28.68 -19.16 -50.93
CA LEU A 208 28.28 -18.49 -52.18
C LEU A 208 29.45 -17.70 -52.79
N ARG A 209 30.20 -16.96 -51.97
CA ARG A 209 31.40 -16.23 -52.39
C ARG A 209 32.47 -17.16 -52.96
N ALA A 210 32.67 -18.33 -52.34
CA ALA A 210 33.59 -19.36 -52.84
C ALA A 210 33.18 -19.90 -54.22
N ARG A 211 31.90 -19.82 -54.59
CA ARG A 211 31.36 -20.21 -55.91
C ARG A 211 31.31 -19.04 -56.90
N GLY A 212 31.79 -17.85 -56.52
CA GLY A 212 31.76 -16.65 -57.35
C GLY A 212 30.37 -16.00 -57.48
N ALA A 213 29.41 -16.39 -56.64
CA ALA A 213 28.07 -15.81 -56.60
C ALA A 213 27.93 -14.83 -55.44
N SER A 214 27.11 -13.78 -55.61
CA SER A 214 26.72 -12.84 -54.56
C SER A 214 25.20 -12.83 -54.46
N ASP A 215 24.70 -12.74 -53.24
CA ASP A 215 23.29 -12.64 -52.92
C ASP A 215 23.05 -11.39 -52.05
N PRO A 216 22.64 -10.27 -52.65
CA PRO A 216 22.37 -9.03 -51.94
C PRO A 216 21.27 -9.15 -50.88
N GLU A 217 20.34 -10.11 -51.03
CA GLU A 217 19.26 -10.32 -50.08
C GLU A 217 19.79 -10.97 -48.79
N LEU A 218 20.70 -11.95 -48.91
CA LEU A 218 21.39 -12.54 -47.77
C LEU A 218 22.29 -11.53 -47.05
N GLU A 219 22.97 -10.64 -47.79
CA GLU A 219 23.78 -9.57 -47.19
C GLU A 219 22.91 -8.54 -46.45
N SER A 220 21.75 -8.17 -47.02
CA SER A 220 20.78 -7.30 -46.33
C SER A 220 20.22 -7.94 -45.07
N LYS A 221 19.92 -9.25 -45.09
CA LYS A 221 19.46 -9.98 -43.89
C LYS A 221 20.53 -10.02 -42.81
N LEU A 222 21.80 -10.22 -43.18
CA LEU A 222 22.91 -10.18 -42.24
C LEU A 222 23.03 -8.80 -41.56
N ALA A 223 22.90 -7.71 -42.33
CA ALA A 223 22.93 -6.35 -41.79
C ALA A 223 21.79 -6.08 -40.78
N VAL A 224 20.58 -6.60 -41.05
CA VAL A 224 19.45 -6.50 -40.11
C VAL A 224 19.74 -7.27 -38.81
N ILE A 225 20.34 -8.45 -38.90
CA ILE A 225 20.73 -9.23 -37.71
C ILE A 225 21.84 -8.53 -36.93
N ASP A 226 22.85 -7.98 -37.60
CA ASP A 226 23.94 -7.22 -36.95
C ASP A 226 23.38 -5.99 -36.20
N GLU A 227 22.40 -5.29 -36.77
CA GLU A 227 21.69 -4.20 -36.10
C GLU A 227 20.88 -4.69 -34.89
N ALA A 228 20.14 -5.80 -35.02
CA ALA A 228 19.39 -6.38 -33.90
C ALA A 228 20.30 -6.81 -32.74
N ILE A 229 21.48 -7.35 -33.06
CA ILE A 229 22.56 -7.69 -32.12
C ILE A 229 23.04 -6.44 -31.39
N ALA A 230 23.35 -5.36 -32.12
CA ALA A 230 23.79 -4.10 -31.54
C ALA A 230 22.71 -3.49 -30.62
N GLN A 231 21.44 -3.55 -30.99
CA GLN A 231 20.33 -3.08 -30.16
C GLN A 231 20.14 -3.93 -28.90
N ASN A 232 20.28 -5.26 -28.99
CA ASN A 232 20.22 -6.15 -27.83
C ASN A 232 21.36 -5.84 -26.85
N ASP A 233 22.60 -5.70 -27.35
CA ASP A 233 23.77 -5.33 -26.54
C ASP A 233 23.61 -3.97 -25.88
N TYR A 234 23.10 -2.99 -26.63
CA TYR A 234 22.80 -1.67 -26.11
C TYR A 234 21.81 -1.75 -24.93
N ARG A 235 20.73 -2.52 -25.06
CA ARG A 235 19.75 -2.73 -23.98
C ARG A 235 20.32 -3.51 -22.80
N ALA A 236 21.22 -4.46 -23.04
CA ALA A 236 21.89 -5.19 -21.97
C ALA A 236 22.86 -4.30 -21.18
N ALA A 237 23.56 -3.40 -21.86
CA ALA A 237 24.52 -2.47 -21.25
C ALA A 237 23.84 -1.25 -20.60
N ASN A 238 22.80 -0.71 -21.21
CA ASN A 238 22.08 0.46 -20.71
C ASN A 238 20.84 0.05 -19.90
N ILE A 239 21.00 -0.06 -18.58
CA ILE A 239 19.92 -0.40 -17.65
C ILE A 239 18.80 0.65 -17.58
N ARG A 240 19.01 1.85 -18.12
CA ARG A 240 18.00 2.93 -18.16
C ARG A 240 17.13 2.87 -19.42
N ALA A 241 17.57 2.15 -20.45
CA ALA A 241 16.82 2.01 -21.69
C ALA A 241 15.64 1.04 -21.51
N GLY A 242 14.53 1.33 -22.18
CA GLY A 242 13.34 0.51 -22.14
C GLY A 242 12.13 1.18 -22.77
N TYR A 243 10.96 0.61 -22.54
CA TYR A 243 9.69 1.15 -22.99
C TYR A 243 8.93 1.76 -21.81
N VAL A 244 8.50 3.00 -21.96
CA VAL A 244 7.46 3.59 -21.12
C VAL A 244 6.11 3.25 -21.73
N TYR A 245 5.22 2.67 -20.93
CA TYR A 245 3.87 2.31 -21.35
C TYR A 245 2.82 3.14 -20.62
N VAL A 246 1.74 3.46 -21.33
CA VAL A 246 0.53 4.08 -20.79
C VAL A 246 -0.63 3.14 -21.08
N ILE A 247 -1.30 2.67 -20.04
CA ILE A 247 -2.38 1.69 -20.15
C ILE A 247 -3.57 2.07 -19.28
N SER A 248 -4.78 1.69 -19.68
CA SER A 248 -5.99 1.92 -18.90
C SER A 248 -6.84 0.65 -18.80
N ASN A 249 -7.78 0.64 -17.85
CA ASN A 249 -8.74 -0.45 -17.73
C ASN A 249 -10.08 0.12 -17.31
N ARG A 250 -10.93 0.39 -18.29
CA ARG A 250 -12.23 1.03 -18.08
C ARG A 250 -13.11 0.26 -17.10
N GLY A 251 -13.13 -1.06 -17.20
CA GLY A 251 -14.00 -1.87 -16.36
C GLY A 251 -13.53 -2.04 -14.92
N ALA A 252 -12.25 -1.79 -14.63
CA ALA A 252 -11.71 -1.82 -13.27
C ALA A 252 -11.66 -0.44 -12.60
N PHE A 253 -11.31 0.60 -13.38
CA PHE A 253 -10.94 1.91 -12.82
C PHE A 253 -11.72 3.09 -13.42
N GLY A 254 -12.55 2.89 -14.44
CA GLY A 254 -13.24 3.96 -15.15
C GLY A 254 -12.43 4.56 -16.31
N THR A 255 -12.94 5.65 -16.90
CA THR A 255 -12.39 6.26 -18.13
C THR A 255 -11.15 7.11 -17.91
N ASP A 256 -11.04 7.72 -16.73
CA ASP A 256 -10.03 8.75 -16.45
C ASP A 256 -8.98 8.26 -15.45
N VAL A 257 -8.68 6.96 -15.51
CA VAL A 257 -7.60 6.35 -14.72
C VAL A 257 -6.67 5.60 -15.64
N VAL A 258 -5.40 6.01 -15.62
CA VAL A 258 -4.32 5.36 -16.37
C VAL A 258 -3.23 4.88 -15.42
N LYS A 259 -2.54 3.83 -15.85
CA LYS A 259 -1.27 3.40 -15.30
C LYS A 259 -0.14 3.85 -16.23
N ILE A 260 0.86 4.47 -15.64
CA ILE A 260 2.11 4.84 -16.33
C ILE A 260 3.22 4.05 -15.67
N GLY A 261 3.98 3.29 -16.46
CA GLY A 261 5.13 2.54 -15.95
C GLY A 261 6.13 2.24 -17.05
N LEU A 262 7.21 1.56 -16.69
CA LEU A 262 8.24 1.15 -17.64
C LEU A 262 8.45 -0.37 -17.66
N THR A 263 9.00 -0.85 -18.77
CA THR A 263 9.46 -2.23 -18.93
C THR A 263 10.76 -2.27 -19.74
N ARG A 264 11.65 -3.19 -19.37
CA ARG A 264 12.89 -3.47 -20.12
C ARG A 264 12.82 -4.77 -20.91
N ARG A 265 11.65 -5.41 -20.92
CA ARG A 265 11.39 -6.60 -21.74
C ARG A 265 11.62 -6.29 -23.21
N LEU A 266 12.07 -7.29 -23.96
CA LEU A 266 12.18 -7.17 -25.41
C LEU A 266 10.81 -6.95 -26.05
N GLU A 267 9.82 -7.71 -25.59
CA GLU A 267 8.41 -7.59 -25.96
C GLU A 267 7.62 -6.87 -24.84
N PRO A 268 7.36 -5.55 -24.97
CA PRO A 268 6.69 -4.79 -23.92
C PRO A 268 5.23 -5.21 -23.68
N LEU A 269 4.56 -5.76 -24.71
CA LEU A 269 3.17 -6.22 -24.60
C LEU A 269 3.01 -7.42 -23.66
N ASP A 270 4.01 -8.30 -23.57
CA ASP A 270 3.99 -9.42 -22.62
C ASP A 270 3.91 -8.91 -21.18
N ARG A 271 4.64 -7.83 -20.86
CA ARG A 271 4.55 -7.19 -19.55
C ARG A 271 3.16 -6.64 -19.28
N VAL A 272 2.54 -5.96 -20.25
CA VAL A 272 1.17 -5.45 -20.11
C VAL A 272 0.18 -6.60 -19.87
N HIS A 273 0.35 -7.72 -20.57
CA HIS A 273 -0.49 -8.89 -20.40
C HIS A 273 -0.33 -9.54 -19.02
N GLU A 274 0.91 -9.68 -18.53
CA GLU A 274 1.21 -10.17 -17.18
C GLU A 274 0.56 -9.29 -16.09
N LEU A 275 0.50 -7.97 -16.28
CA LEU A 275 -0.14 -7.04 -15.34
C LEU A 275 -1.66 -7.21 -15.28
N GLY A 276 -2.29 -7.52 -16.42
CA GLY A 276 -3.73 -7.72 -16.53
C GLY A 276 -4.24 -9.08 -16.02
N GLY A 277 -3.42 -10.13 -16.12
CA GLY A 277 -3.89 -11.52 -16.10
C GLY A 277 -4.67 -11.98 -14.85
N ALA A 278 -4.30 -11.53 -13.64
CA ALA A 278 -4.97 -11.98 -12.40
C ALA A 278 -5.42 -10.84 -11.47
N SER A 279 -5.09 -9.60 -11.81
CA SER A 279 -5.23 -8.46 -10.89
C SER A 279 -6.48 -7.61 -11.17
N VAL A 280 -7.05 -7.73 -12.37
CA VAL A 280 -8.15 -6.91 -12.86
C VAL A 280 -9.15 -7.75 -13.66
N PRO A 281 -10.44 -7.37 -13.71
CA PRO A 281 -11.49 -8.15 -14.38
C PRO A 281 -11.41 -8.17 -15.91
N PHE A 282 -10.71 -7.20 -16.52
CA PHE A 282 -10.57 -7.07 -17.98
C PHE A 282 -9.11 -6.85 -18.34
N ARG A 283 -8.72 -7.10 -19.59
CA ARG A 283 -7.38 -6.74 -20.07
C ARG A 283 -7.18 -5.22 -20.09
N PHE A 284 -5.92 -4.80 -20.00
CA PHE A 284 -5.56 -3.40 -20.17
C PHE A 284 -5.60 -3.00 -21.64
N ASP A 285 -6.18 -1.83 -21.91
CA ASP A 285 -6.07 -1.14 -23.18
C ASP A 285 -4.73 -0.39 -23.21
N VAL A 286 -4.00 -0.47 -24.33
CA VAL A 286 -2.68 0.17 -24.50
C VAL A 286 -2.84 1.47 -25.25
N HIS A 287 -2.43 2.57 -24.63
CA HIS A 287 -2.48 3.91 -25.22
C HIS A 287 -1.16 4.33 -25.84
N ALA A 288 -0.04 3.94 -25.23
CA ALA A 288 1.29 4.24 -25.75
C ALA A 288 2.30 3.17 -25.34
N LEU A 289 3.24 2.89 -26.24
CA LEU A 289 4.48 2.15 -25.99
C LEU A 289 5.63 2.96 -26.58
N PHE A 290 6.37 3.66 -25.73
CA PHE A 290 7.40 4.58 -26.17
C PHE A 290 8.78 4.08 -25.75
N PHE A 291 9.63 3.74 -26.72
CA PHE A 291 11.02 3.39 -26.45
C PHE A 291 11.83 4.64 -26.10
N SER A 292 12.59 4.58 -25.01
CA SER A 292 13.49 5.64 -24.56
C SER A 292 14.82 5.05 -24.14
N GLU A 293 15.92 5.72 -24.48
CA GLU A 293 17.26 5.43 -23.97
C GLU A 293 17.38 5.72 -22.46
N ASP A 294 16.53 6.63 -21.96
CA ASP A 294 16.35 6.92 -20.54
C ASP A 294 14.87 6.79 -20.14
N ALA A 295 14.35 5.57 -20.20
CA ALA A 295 12.98 5.25 -19.80
C ALA A 295 12.75 5.53 -18.31
N VAL A 296 13.76 5.31 -17.47
CA VAL A 296 13.70 5.58 -16.01
C VAL A 296 13.51 7.07 -15.73
N GLY A 297 14.27 7.93 -16.42
CA GLY A 297 14.13 9.38 -16.29
C GLY A 297 12.76 9.87 -16.76
N LEU A 298 12.33 9.42 -17.93
CA LEU A 298 11.04 9.78 -18.52
C LEU A 298 9.86 9.36 -17.64
N GLU A 299 9.89 8.15 -17.10
CA GLU A 299 8.84 7.64 -16.21
C GLU A 299 8.77 8.44 -14.90
N ALA A 300 9.92 8.68 -14.25
CA ALA A 300 9.99 9.48 -13.02
C ALA A 300 9.48 10.92 -13.24
N ASP A 301 9.73 11.49 -14.41
CA ASP A 301 9.22 12.79 -14.83
C ASP A 301 7.70 12.82 -14.92
N LEU A 302 7.09 11.83 -15.60
CA LEU A 302 5.64 11.72 -15.71
C LEU A 302 5.00 11.50 -14.34
N HIS A 303 5.60 10.66 -13.50
CA HIS A 303 5.13 10.40 -12.15
C HIS A 303 5.14 11.63 -11.25
N ARG A 304 6.11 12.53 -11.46
CA ARG A 304 6.20 13.82 -10.76
C ARG A 304 5.16 14.80 -11.28
N GLU A 305 4.97 14.88 -12.59
CA GLU A 305 3.95 15.73 -13.23
C GLU A 305 2.54 15.38 -12.74
N PHE A 306 2.24 14.08 -12.61
CA PHE A 306 0.94 13.59 -12.16
C PHE A 306 0.88 13.27 -10.66
N ALA A 307 1.85 13.70 -9.85
CA ALA A 307 1.97 13.30 -8.44
C ALA A 307 0.71 13.64 -7.61
N GLU A 308 0.15 14.83 -7.80
CA GLU A 308 -1.09 15.26 -7.11
C GLU A 308 -2.33 14.48 -7.58
N ARG A 309 -2.27 13.85 -8.75
CA ARG A 309 -3.38 13.08 -9.33
C ARG A 309 -3.26 11.58 -9.08
N ARG A 310 -2.38 11.14 -8.19
CA ARG A 310 -2.25 9.72 -7.84
C ARG A 310 -3.54 9.16 -7.22
N VAL A 311 -3.95 7.99 -7.70
CA VAL A 311 -5.06 7.22 -7.12
C VAL A 311 -4.71 6.73 -5.72
N ASN A 312 -3.48 6.22 -5.54
CA ASN A 312 -2.98 5.80 -4.24
C ASN A 312 -1.94 6.79 -3.70
N ARG A 313 -2.35 7.60 -2.72
CA ARG A 313 -1.46 8.56 -2.03
C ARG A 313 -0.70 7.95 -0.84
N ALA A 314 -1.15 6.80 -0.33
CA ALA A 314 -0.50 6.11 0.78
C ALA A 314 0.70 5.27 0.33
N ASN A 315 0.59 4.60 -0.83
CA ASN A 315 1.68 3.86 -1.46
C ASN A 315 1.95 4.44 -2.86
N THR A 316 2.98 5.28 -2.94
CA THR A 316 3.40 5.98 -4.18
C THR A 316 4.02 5.06 -5.23
N ARG A 317 4.33 3.80 -4.90
CA ARG A 317 4.79 2.79 -5.88
C ARG A 317 3.63 2.17 -6.67
N LYS A 318 2.38 2.52 -6.35
CA LYS A 318 1.21 2.20 -7.17
C LYS A 318 0.96 3.35 -8.14
N GLU A 319 1.37 3.13 -9.38
CA GLU A 319 1.52 4.17 -10.41
C GLU A 319 0.23 4.36 -11.23
N PHE A 320 -0.90 4.51 -10.53
CA PHE A 320 -2.19 4.84 -11.13
C PHE A 320 -2.54 6.30 -10.87
N PHE A 321 -3.06 6.97 -11.89
CA PHE A 321 -3.30 8.42 -11.88
C PHE A 321 -4.69 8.74 -12.44
N PHE A 322 -5.38 9.70 -11.81
CA PHE A 322 -6.62 10.31 -12.29
C PHE A 322 -6.32 11.30 -13.42
N VAL A 323 -6.09 10.76 -14.62
CA VAL A 323 -5.74 11.53 -15.81
C VAL A 323 -6.20 10.76 -17.05
N SER A 324 -6.67 11.48 -18.05
CA SER A 324 -7.08 10.88 -19.33
C SER A 324 -5.86 10.52 -20.20
N PRO A 325 -5.98 9.54 -21.12
CA PRO A 325 -4.93 9.25 -22.09
C PRO A 325 -4.52 10.48 -22.92
N ALA A 326 -5.47 11.35 -23.28
CA ALA A 326 -5.20 12.56 -24.04
C ALA A 326 -4.26 13.53 -23.30
N GLU A 327 -4.50 13.76 -22.00
CA GLU A 327 -3.60 14.59 -21.18
C GLU A 327 -2.20 13.98 -21.06
N VAL A 328 -2.09 12.66 -20.93
CA VAL A 328 -0.77 12.00 -20.91
C VAL A 328 -0.06 12.18 -22.24
N LYS A 329 -0.77 12.10 -23.37
CA LYS A 329 -0.23 12.34 -24.71
C LYS A 329 0.37 13.74 -24.83
N GLU A 330 -0.34 14.77 -24.37
CA GLU A 330 0.13 16.16 -24.41
C GLU A 330 1.43 16.34 -23.64
N VAL A 331 1.47 15.84 -22.39
CA VAL A 331 2.67 15.90 -21.55
C VAL A 331 3.81 15.11 -22.18
N LEU A 332 3.55 13.91 -22.67
CA LEU A 332 4.57 13.07 -23.29
C LEU A 332 5.13 13.73 -24.57
N ALA A 333 4.28 14.29 -25.42
CA ALA A 333 4.68 15.02 -26.62
C ALA A 333 5.55 16.25 -26.30
N SER A 334 5.26 16.96 -25.20
CA SER A 334 6.09 18.09 -24.77
C SER A 334 7.51 17.68 -24.34
N LYS A 335 7.67 16.44 -23.84
CA LYS A 335 8.94 15.93 -23.32
C LYS A 335 9.81 15.25 -24.38
N VAL A 336 9.20 14.47 -25.28
CA VAL A 336 9.91 13.65 -26.27
C VAL A 336 9.65 14.05 -27.72
N GLY A 337 8.81 15.07 -27.96
CA GLY A 337 8.52 15.59 -29.29
C GLY A 337 7.43 14.77 -29.98
N SER A 338 7.69 14.34 -31.23
CA SER A 338 6.69 13.65 -32.05
C SER A 338 6.47 12.21 -31.59
N LEU A 339 5.24 11.92 -31.15
CA LEU A 339 4.79 10.56 -30.84
C LEU A 339 4.32 9.90 -32.14
N LEU A 340 4.98 8.81 -32.54
CA LEU A 340 4.64 8.05 -33.75
C LEU A 340 3.33 7.27 -33.58
N GLU A 341 3.07 6.72 -32.39
CA GLU A 341 1.91 5.87 -32.13
C GLU A 341 1.33 6.17 -30.74
N PHE A 342 0.17 6.83 -30.69
CA PHE A 342 -0.62 7.04 -29.48
C PHE A 342 -2.10 6.84 -29.76
N THR A 343 -2.73 5.91 -29.03
CA THR A 343 -4.15 5.62 -29.13
C THR A 343 -4.89 6.33 -28.00
N GLU A 344 -5.69 7.34 -28.32
CA GLU A 344 -6.44 8.11 -27.31
C GLU A 344 -7.65 7.34 -26.76
N HIS A 345 -8.27 6.50 -27.59
CA HIS A 345 -9.49 5.77 -27.23
C HIS A 345 -9.19 4.33 -26.84
N ALA A 346 -9.59 3.96 -25.63
CA ALA A 346 -9.60 2.57 -25.18
C ALA A 346 -10.69 1.79 -25.92
N GLU A 347 -10.34 0.65 -26.53
CA GLU A 347 -11.33 -0.22 -27.20
C GLU A 347 -12.25 -0.87 -26.18
N SER A 348 -11.69 -1.32 -25.05
CA SER A 348 -12.43 -1.90 -23.92
C SER A 348 -13.42 -2.98 -24.35
N THR A 349 -13.03 -3.81 -25.32
CA THR A 349 -13.90 -4.76 -26.02
C THR A 349 -14.57 -5.75 -25.08
N GLU A 350 -13.81 -6.38 -24.17
CA GLU A 350 -14.33 -7.34 -23.19
C GLU A 350 -15.33 -6.67 -22.23
N TYR A 351 -15.06 -5.42 -21.84
CA TYR A 351 -15.95 -4.64 -20.98
C TYR A 351 -17.27 -4.33 -21.68
N LEU A 352 -17.24 -3.80 -22.91
CA LEU A 352 -18.45 -3.47 -23.67
C LEU A 352 -19.30 -4.70 -23.98
N GLN A 353 -18.68 -5.84 -24.25
CA GLN A 353 -19.37 -7.13 -24.41
C GLN A 353 -20.06 -7.60 -23.12
N SER A 354 -19.51 -7.23 -21.95
CA SER A 354 -19.96 -7.68 -20.63
C SER A 354 -21.07 -6.80 -20.05
N VAL A 355 -20.99 -5.48 -20.23
CA VAL A 355 -21.91 -4.49 -19.62
C VAL A 355 -23.38 -4.79 -19.89
N ARG A 356 -23.71 -5.32 -21.08
CA ARG A 356 -25.10 -5.65 -21.44
C ARG A 356 -25.72 -6.72 -20.52
N TYR A 357 -24.91 -7.60 -19.95
CA TYR A 357 -25.33 -8.69 -19.07
C TYR A 357 -25.35 -8.32 -17.59
N TRP A 358 -24.91 -7.12 -17.23
CA TRP A 358 -24.87 -6.69 -15.84
C TRP A 358 -26.28 -6.43 -15.29
N PRO A 359 -26.50 -6.63 -13.97
CA PRO A 359 -27.75 -6.26 -13.32
C PRO A 359 -28.06 -4.78 -13.55
N SER A 360 -29.32 -4.40 -13.74
CA SER A 360 -29.71 -3.01 -14.02
C SER A 360 -29.16 -1.99 -13.00
N ARG A 361 -29.02 -2.39 -11.73
CA ARG A 361 -28.43 -1.55 -10.66
C ARG A 361 -26.93 -1.28 -10.79
N ALA A 362 -26.23 -2.05 -11.62
CA ALA A 362 -24.78 -2.04 -11.78
C ALA A 362 -24.35 -1.55 -13.17
N LYS A 363 -25.30 -1.20 -14.03
CA LYS A 363 -24.97 -0.59 -15.33
C LYS A 363 -24.47 0.84 -15.09
N PRO A 364 -23.39 1.25 -15.77
CA PRO A 364 -22.79 2.58 -15.65
C PRO A 364 -23.72 3.69 -16.14
#